data_AF-A0A7Y2A6C2-F1
#
_entry.id   AF-A0A7Y2A6C2-F1
#
_cell.length_a   1.000
_cell.length_b   1.000
_cell.length_c   1.000
_cell.angle_alpha   90.00
_cell.angle_beta   90.00
_cell.angle_gamma   90.00
#
_symmetry.space_group_name_H-M   'P 1'
#
loop_
_entity.id
_entity.type
_entity.pdbx_description
1 polymer ?
#
loop_
_entity_poly.entity_id
_entity_poly.type
_entity_poly.pdbx_seq_one_letter_code
_entity_poly.pdbx_strand_id
1 'polypeptide(L)'
;MKTKKGDYPFQIKISFEKLFDVYRTHLNSENPILQQKAKIILDVAEKYPILSEGLTTSEDVEKHMPQIHLVMEDMFTSVLGANEIKVATVPFQNLVLKSSDRYKKIIKAAGEVFTPDFGDFDPEESYIMACSLILNRHYGSRADFRRPIFYKIPDINGVERSYKMLYNADFMSIYPTEKSVELTEEDITELIDNFDNISLWKEKFPPESWLFKG
;
A
#
# COMPACT_ATOMS: atom_id res chain seq x y z
N MET A 1 6.69 -2.32 -13.02
CA MET A 1 5.43 -1.96 -12.31
C MET A 1 4.35 -1.69 -13.35
N LYS A 2 3.11 -2.16 -13.15
CA LYS A 2 2.05 -2.16 -14.18
C LYS A 2 1.31 -0.83 -14.35
N THR A 3 1.57 0.19 -13.55
CA THR A 3 0.94 1.51 -13.72
C THR A 3 1.51 2.17 -14.97
N LYS A 4 0.71 2.23 -16.05
CA LYS A 4 1.05 3.08 -17.19
C LYS A 4 0.89 4.54 -16.79
N LYS A 5 1.73 5.39 -17.38
CA LYS A 5 1.66 6.84 -17.24
C LYS A 5 0.25 7.32 -17.62
N GLY A 6 -0.44 8.03 -16.73
CA GLY A 6 -1.76 8.62 -17.00
C GLY A 6 -2.97 7.92 -16.37
N ASP A 7 -2.80 6.72 -15.81
CA ASP A 7 -3.92 5.92 -15.30
C ASP A 7 -4.26 6.17 -13.81
N TYR A 8 -3.44 6.95 -13.08
CA TYR A 8 -3.61 7.22 -11.65
C TYR A 8 -3.23 8.67 -11.26
N PRO A 9 -3.80 9.21 -10.16
CA PRO A 9 -3.36 10.49 -9.60
C PRO A 9 -1.97 10.40 -8.95
N PHE A 10 -1.47 9.19 -8.67
CA PHE A 10 -0.21 8.97 -7.96
C PHE A 10 0.99 8.72 -8.88
N GLN A 11 2.12 9.32 -8.51
CA GLN A 11 3.46 8.80 -8.72
C GLN A 11 3.80 7.90 -7.53
N ILE A 12 4.15 6.63 -7.76
CA ILE A 12 4.36 5.67 -6.66
C ILE A 12 5.85 5.50 -6.37
N LYS A 13 6.22 5.58 -5.09
CA LYS A 13 7.52 5.21 -4.54
C LYS A 13 7.35 4.23 -3.39
N ILE A 14 7.88 3.02 -3.53
CA ILE A 14 7.88 2.04 -2.44
C ILE A 14 8.95 2.46 -1.44
N SER A 15 8.54 2.88 -0.24
CA SER A 15 9.46 3.41 0.76
C SER A 15 9.11 2.92 2.15
N PHE A 16 10.15 2.64 2.94
CA PHE A 16 10.05 2.22 4.33
C PHE A 16 10.41 3.35 5.29
N GLU A 17 10.49 4.60 4.81
CA GLU A 17 10.88 5.77 5.62
C GLU A 17 10.04 5.90 6.90
N LYS A 18 8.71 5.81 6.79
CA LYS A 18 7.82 5.89 7.96
C LYS A 18 8.01 4.73 8.94
N LEU A 19 8.34 3.56 8.43
CA LEU A 19 8.69 2.42 9.28
C LEU A 19 10.02 2.67 10.00
N PHE A 20 11.02 3.22 9.30
CA PHE A 20 12.29 3.61 9.91
C PHE A 20 12.13 4.72 10.94
N ASP A 21 11.23 5.69 10.72
CA ASP A 21 10.88 6.71 11.73
C ASP A 21 10.42 6.06 13.03
N VAL A 22 9.57 5.02 12.96
CA VAL A 22 9.13 4.27 14.14
C VAL A 22 10.34 3.62 14.83
N TYR A 23 11.22 2.95 14.09
CA TYR A 23 12.43 2.35 14.68
C TYR A 23 13.39 3.39 15.28
N ARG A 24 13.49 4.61 14.73
CA ARG A 24 14.28 5.70 15.34
C ARG A 24 13.76 6.03 16.75
N THR A 25 12.44 6.02 16.95
CA THR A 25 11.87 6.23 18.30
C THR A 25 12.25 5.11 19.28
N HIS A 26 12.49 3.89 18.78
CA HIS A 26 12.81 2.73 19.61
C HIS A 26 14.28 2.66 20.06
N LEU A 27 15.17 3.49 19.49
CA LEU A 27 16.58 3.57 19.91
C LEU A 27 16.74 3.97 21.39
N ASN A 28 15.82 4.77 21.91
CA ASN A 28 15.82 5.24 23.30
C ASN A 28 14.84 4.45 24.18
N SER A 29 14.32 3.31 23.71
CA SER A 29 13.40 2.48 24.48
C SER A 29 14.10 1.84 25.69
N GLU A 30 13.41 1.79 26.82
CA GLU A 30 13.83 1.01 28.00
C GLU A 30 13.74 -0.51 27.75
N ASN A 31 13.04 -0.94 26.70
CA ASN A 31 12.99 -2.34 26.30
C ASN A 31 14.23 -2.70 25.45
N PRO A 32 15.14 -3.55 25.96
CA PRO A 32 16.38 -3.88 25.26
C PRO A 32 16.15 -4.60 23.92
N ILE A 33 15.06 -5.35 23.80
CA ILE A 33 14.71 -6.06 22.55
C ILE A 33 14.31 -5.04 21.47
N LEU A 34 13.49 -4.04 21.82
CA LEU A 34 13.10 -2.99 20.88
C LEU A 34 14.31 -2.16 20.44
N GLN A 35 15.20 -1.81 21.38
CA GLN A 35 16.42 -1.08 21.05
C GLN A 35 17.35 -1.90 20.13
N GLN A 36 17.53 -3.19 20.39
CA GLN A 36 18.40 -4.05 19.56
C GLN A 36 17.83 -4.19 18.14
N LYS A 37 16.52 -4.45 18.02
CA LYS A 37 15.85 -4.52 16.72
C LYS A 37 15.98 -3.21 15.95
N ALA A 38 15.73 -2.08 16.61
CA ALA A 38 15.86 -0.76 16.01
C ALA A 38 17.24 -0.54 15.40
N LYS A 39 18.32 -0.89 16.12
CA LYS A 39 19.70 -0.80 15.59
C LYS A 39 19.86 -1.62 14.31
N ILE A 40 19.49 -2.90 14.35
CA ILE A 40 19.61 -3.81 13.18
C ILE A 40 18.86 -3.27 11.97
N ILE A 41 17.63 -2.76 12.16
CA ILE A 41 16.80 -2.29 11.07
C ILE A 41 17.31 -0.95 10.52
N LEU A 42 17.80 -0.06 11.39
CA LEU A 42 18.36 1.22 10.95
C LEU A 42 19.72 1.06 10.28
N ASP A 43 20.53 0.06 10.66
CA ASP A 43 21.76 -0.29 9.93
C ASP A 43 21.45 -0.66 8.46
N VAL A 44 20.31 -1.32 8.21
CA VAL A 44 19.83 -1.61 6.85
C VAL A 44 19.45 -0.32 6.12
N ALA A 45 18.74 0.59 6.79
CA ALA A 45 18.35 1.87 6.22
C ALA A 45 19.57 2.74 5.84
N GLU A 46 20.62 2.73 6.67
CA GLU A 46 21.87 3.44 6.40
C GLU A 46 22.65 2.82 5.24
N LYS A 47 22.72 1.49 5.19
CA LYS A 47 23.42 0.77 4.10
C LYS A 47 22.68 0.84 2.77
N TYR A 48 21.35 0.96 2.80
CA TYR A 48 20.49 1.01 1.62
C TYR A 48 19.55 2.23 1.66
N PRO A 49 20.07 3.46 1.48
CA PRO A 49 19.26 4.69 1.55
C PRO A 49 18.08 4.70 0.58
N ILE A 50 18.20 3.98 -0.55
CA ILE A 50 17.13 3.80 -1.54
C ILE A 50 15.83 3.24 -0.95
N LEU A 51 15.88 2.47 0.14
CA LEU A 51 14.70 1.97 0.86
C LEU A 51 13.94 3.09 1.58
N SER A 52 14.63 4.17 1.96
CA SER A 52 14.02 5.38 2.52
C SER A 52 13.59 6.35 1.42
N GLU A 53 14.42 6.55 0.39
CA GLU A 53 14.15 7.49 -0.71
C GLU A 53 12.97 7.05 -1.59
N GLY A 54 12.89 5.73 -1.84
CA GLY A 54 11.78 5.08 -2.53
C GLY A 54 12.19 4.37 -3.82
N LEU A 55 11.76 3.12 -3.97
CA LEU A 55 11.96 2.29 -5.17
C LEU A 55 10.84 2.58 -6.18
N THR A 56 11.19 2.75 -7.46
CA THR A 56 10.24 3.09 -8.53
C THR A 56 10.15 2.04 -9.63
N THR A 57 11.09 1.09 -9.68
CA THR A 57 11.14 0.06 -10.71
C THR A 57 11.02 -1.33 -10.12
N SER A 58 10.52 -2.28 -10.92
CA SER A 58 10.43 -3.69 -10.49
C SER A 58 11.82 -4.31 -10.28
N GLU A 59 12.80 -3.92 -11.09
CA GLU A 59 14.19 -4.38 -10.97
C GLU A 59 14.81 -3.91 -9.63
N ASP A 60 14.58 -2.66 -9.24
CA ASP A 60 15.06 -2.15 -7.95
C ASP A 60 14.41 -2.89 -6.78
N VAL A 61 13.11 -3.20 -6.87
CA VAL A 61 12.42 -4.00 -5.84
C VAL A 61 13.04 -5.39 -5.75
N GLU A 62 13.16 -6.09 -6.87
CA GLU A 62 13.73 -7.45 -6.92
C GLU A 62 15.14 -7.50 -6.34
N LYS A 63 15.98 -6.53 -6.71
CA LYS A 63 17.36 -6.39 -6.21
C LYS A 63 17.44 -6.22 -4.70
N HIS A 64 16.43 -5.59 -4.08
CA HIS A 64 16.42 -5.29 -2.65
C HIS A 64 15.45 -6.17 -1.83
N MET A 65 14.89 -7.22 -2.43
CA MET A 65 13.95 -8.12 -1.74
C MET A 65 14.48 -8.70 -0.41
N PRO A 66 15.77 -9.11 -0.28
CA PRO A 66 16.29 -9.58 1.00
C PRO A 66 16.19 -8.52 2.12
N GLN A 67 16.46 -7.25 1.78
CA GLN A 67 16.39 -6.14 2.73
C GLN A 67 14.94 -5.78 3.03
N ILE A 68 14.07 -5.75 2.02
CA ILE A 68 12.63 -5.55 2.17
C ILE A 68 12.06 -6.60 3.14
N HIS A 69 12.39 -7.87 2.96
CA HIS A 69 11.96 -8.92 3.87
C HIS A 69 12.40 -8.69 5.31
N LEU A 70 13.65 -8.26 5.52
CA LEU A 70 14.20 -8.01 6.84
C LEU A 70 13.50 -6.82 7.53
N VAL A 71 13.32 -5.70 6.83
CA VAL A 71 12.68 -4.50 7.43
C VAL A 71 11.23 -4.73 7.80
N MET A 72 10.55 -5.63 7.08
CA MET A 72 9.14 -5.95 7.29
C MET A 72 8.89 -7.05 8.33
N GLU A 73 9.92 -7.58 8.99
CA GLU A 73 9.80 -8.77 9.83
C GLU A 73 8.82 -8.59 11.00
N ASP A 74 8.81 -7.42 11.66
CA ASP A 74 7.89 -7.17 12.78
C ASP A 74 6.41 -7.11 12.35
N MET A 75 6.13 -6.68 11.12
CA MET A 75 4.75 -6.68 10.57
C MET A 75 4.27 -8.09 10.18
N PHE A 76 5.20 -9.00 9.91
CA PHE A 76 4.99 -10.36 9.42
C PHE A 76 5.66 -11.40 10.33
N THR A 77 5.60 -11.17 11.63
CA THR A 77 6.18 -12.04 12.66
C THR A 77 5.73 -13.50 12.49
N SER A 78 6.71 -14.40 12.58
CA SER A 78 6.48 -15.85 12.49
C SER A 78 5.54 -16.40 13.57
N VAL A 79 5.44 -15.70 14.72
CA VAL A 79 4.55 -16.08 15.82
C VAL A 79 3.07 -15.97 15.41
N LEU A 80 2.73 -15.00 14.56
CA LEU A 80 1.35 -14.77 14.09
C LEU A 80 1.13 -15.23 12.66
N GLY A 81 2.19 -15.53 11.90
CA GLY A 81 2.14 -15.83 10.47
C GLY A 81 1.26 -17.01 10.08
N ALA A 82 1.04 -17.97 10.98
CA ALA A 82 0.15 -19.11 10.75
C ALA A 82 -1.35 -18.78 10.92
N ASN A 83 -1.68 -17.72 11.66
CA ASN A 83 -3.05 -17.34 11.95
C ASN A 83 -3.50 -16.09 11.20
N GLU A 84 -2.63 -15.11 10.97
CA GLU A 84 -3.01 -13.89 10.26
C GLU A 84 -2.92 -14.07 8.75
N ILE A 85 -3.88 -13.51 7.99
CA ILE A 85 -3.78 -13.38 6.53
C ILE A 85 -3.30 -11.95 6.27
N LYS A 86 -2.03 -11.79 5.92
CA LYS A 86 -1.41 -10.49 5.65
C LYS A 86 -0.66 -10.55 4.33
N VAL A 87 -0.76 -9.47 3.58
CA VAL A 87 -0.02 -9.23 2.35
C VAL A 87 0.41 -7.77 2.36
N ALA A 88 1.69 -7.53 2.08
CA ALA A 88 2.18 -6.23 1.71
C ALA A 88 2.33 -6.19 0.20
N THR A 89 1.67 -5.20 -0.41
CA THR A 89 1.65 -5.02 -1.85
C THR A 89 1.66 -3.52 -2.15
N VAL A 90 2.04 -3.19 -3.37
CA VAL A 90 1.81 -1.85 -3.90
C VAL A 90 0.34 -1.74 -4.28
N PRO A 91 -0.35 -0.62 -3.94
CA PRO A 91 -1.73 -0.41 -4.37
C PRO A 91 -1.89 -0.66 -5.88
N PHE A 92 -2.92 -1.42 -6.24
CA PHE A 92 -3.30 -1.68 -7.63
C PHE A 92 -2.25 -2.40 -8.48
N GLN A 93 -1.29 -3.08 -7.84
CA GLN A 93 -0.34 -3.94 -8.52
C GLN A 93 -0.40 -5.35 -7.94
N ASN A 94 -0.14 -6.34 -8.80
CA ASN A 94 -0.04 -7.75 -8.39
C ASN A 94 1.36 -8.08 -7.87
N LEU A 95 2.01 -7.13 -7.17
CA LEU A 95 3.36 -7.26 -6.65
C LEU A 95 3.33 -7.50 -5.13
N VAL A 96 3.54 -8.75 -4.73
CA VAL A 96 3.63 -9.13 -3.32
C VAL A 96 5.06 -8.88 -2.80
N LEU A 97 5.22 -7.90 -1.91
CA LEU A 97 6.48 -7.59 -1.25
C LEU A 97 6.78 -8.54 -0.10
N LYS A 98 5.76 -8.91 0.68
CA LYS A 98 5.84 -9.93 1.75
C LYS A 98 4.43 -10.46 2.05
N SER A 99 4.34 -11.70 2.51
CA SER A 99 3.06 -12.29 2.93
C SER A 99 3.21 -13.25 4.10
N SER A 100 2.13 -13.41 4.85
CA SER A 100 2.06 -14.36 5.98
C SER A 100 2.01 -15.81 5.48
N ASP A 101 2.37 -16.76 6.35
CA ASP A 101 2.35 -18.18 5.99
C ASP A 101 0.93 -18.71 5.77
N ARG A 102 -0.07 -18.17 6.48
CA ARG A 102 -1.48 -18.48 6.23
C ARG A 102 -1.90 -18.05 4.84
N TYR A 103 -1.51 -16.86 4.39
CA TYR A 103 -1.79 -16.41 3.02
C TYR A 103 -1.15 -17.35 1.99
N LYS A 104 0.14 -17.68 2.15
CA LYS A 104 0.83 -18.62 1.24
C LYS A 104 0.12 -19.98 1.15
N LYS A 105 -0.37 -20.52 2.28
CA LYS A 105 -1.15 -21.76 2.32
C LYS A 105 -2.48 -21.65 1.58
N ILE A 106 -3.19 -20.53 1.73
CA ILE A 106 -4.45 -20.28 1.03
C ILE A 106 -4.24 -20.23 -0.48
N ILE A 107 -3.25 -19.47 -0.95
CA ILE A 107 -2.93 -19.38 -2.39
C ILE A 107 -2.50 -20.74 -2.94
N LYS A 108 -1.66 -21.49 -2.21
CA LYS A 108 -1.27 -22.84 -2.61
C LYS A 108 -2.47 -23.79 -2.71
N ALA A 109 -3.45 -23.67 -1.80
CA ALA A 109 -4.66 -24.49 -1.81
C ALA A 109 -5.62 -24.15 -2.96
N ALA A 110 -5.56 -22.92 -3.47
CA ALA A 110 -6.34 -22.48 -4.63
C ALA A 110 -5.89 -23.13 -5.96
N GLY A 111 -4.70 -23.74 -5.97
CA GLY A 111 -4.12 -24.41 -7.13
C GLY A 111 -3.29 -23.49 -8.02
N GLU A 112 -2.45 -24.09 -8.86
CA GLU A 112 -1.46 -23.37 -9.69
C GLU A 112 -2.06 -22.47 -10.77
N VAL A 113 -3.34 -22.68 -11.12
CA VAL A 113 -4.07 -21.87 -12.10
C VAL A 113 -4.60 -20.58 -11.46
N PHE A 114 -4.72 -20.52 -10.13
CA PHE A 114 -5.16 -19.32 -9.44
C PHE A 114 -4.05 -18.29 -9.39
N THR A 115 -4.24 -17.16 -10.08
CA THR A 115 -3.35 -16.01 -9.99
C THR A 115 -3.99 -14.96 -9.11
N PRO A 116 -3.36 -14.57 -7.98
CA PRO A 116 -3.83 -13.45 -7.21
C PRO A 116 -3.93 -12.18 -8.08
N ASP A 117 -5.11 -11.58 -8.12
CA ASP A 117 -5.37 -10.33 -8.82
C ASP A 117 -5.90 -9.29 -7.84
N PHE A 118 -4.99 -8.52 -7.28
CA PHE A 118 -5.32 -7.35 -6.46
C PHE A 118 -5.75 -6.15 -7.32
N GLY A 119 -5.87 -6.33 -8.64
CA GLY A 119 -6.17 -5.31 -9.63
C GLY A 119 -7.44 -5.54 -10.44
N ASP A 120 -8.29 -6.52 -10.09
CA ASP A 120 -9.61 -6.73 -10.73
C ASP A 120 -10.65 -5.69 -10.26
N PHE A 121 -10.18 -4.49 -9.95
CA PHE A 121 -10.99 -3.33 -9.68
C PHE A 121 -11.29 -2.63 -11.00
N ASP A 122 -12.49 -2.05 -11.10
CA ASP A 122 -12.77 -1.14 -12.18
C ASP A 122 -11.75 0.02 -12.16
N PRO A 123 -11.14 0.40 -13.31
CA PRO A 123 -10.13 1.45 -13.35
C PRO A 123 -10.63 2.80 -12.82
N GLU A 124 -11.92 3.12 -13.00
CA GLU A 124 -12.50 4.38 -12.50
C GLU A 124 -12.72 4.31 -10.98
N GLU A 125 -13.27 3.20 -10.47
CA GLU A 125 -13.38 2.97 -9.02
C GLU A 125 -12.02 3.05 -8.33
N SER A 126 -10.98 2.49 -8.96
CA SER A 126 -9.62 2.51 -8.42
C SER A 126 -9.03 3.92 -8.39
N TYR A 127 -9.31 4.73 -9.42
CA TYR A 127 -8.91 6.13 -9.48
C TYR A 127 -9.57 6.93 -8.36
N ILE A 128 -10.89 6.75 -8.18
CA ILE A 128 -11.65 7.43 -7.13
C ILE A 128 -11.16 7.00 -5.74
N MET A 129 -10.84 5.72 -5.54
CA MET A 129 -10.25 5.25 -4.28
C MET A 129 -8.88 5.91 -4.02
N ALA A 130 -8.04 6.07 -5.05
CA ALA A 130 -6.77 6.78 -4.95
C ALA A 130 -6.96 8.26 -4.56
N CYS A 131 -7.93 8.95 -5.18
CA CYS A 131 -8.29 10.33 -4.81
C CYS A 131 -8.87 10.44 -3.40
N SER A 132 -9.70 9.48 -2.98
CA SER A 132 -10.26 9.43 -1.62
C SER A 132 -9.17 9.29 -0.56
N LEU A 133 -8.12 8.52 -0.87
CA LEU A 133 -6.95 8.42 0.00
C LEU A 133 -6.21 9.76 0.14
N ILE A 134 -6.09 10.54 -0.95
CA ILE A 134 -5.54 11.91 -0.91
C ILE A 134 -6.41 12.81 -0.05
N LEU A 135 -7.73 12.82 -0.27
CA LEU A 135 -8.68 13.62 0.52
C LEU A 135 -8.56 13.33 2.03
N ASN A 136 -8.54 12.05 2.41
CA ASN A 136 -8.42 11.65 3.81
C ASN A 136 -7.06 12.04 4.41
N ARG A 137 -5.97 11.88 3.66
CA ARG A 137 -4.61 12.04 4.19
C ARG A 137 -4.14 13.49 4.21
N HIS A 138 -4.47 14.26 3.17
CA HIS A 138 -4.01 15.63 3.00
C HIS A 138 -5.01 16.66 3.53
N TYR A 139 -6.30 16.49 3.21
CA TYR A 139 -7.34 17.46 3.57
C TYR A 139 -8.08 17.12 4.88
N GLY A 140 -7.83 15.94 5.46
CA GLY A 140 -8.50 15.49 6.70
C GLY A 140 -10.00 15.22 6.52
N SER A 141 -10.46 15.19 5.27
CA SER A 141 -11.84 14.86 4.92
C SER A 141 -12.18 13.43 5.33
N ARG A 142 -13.46 13.11 5.50
CA ARG A 142 -13.96 11.73 5.64
C ARG A 142 -14.54 11.25 4.31
N ALA A 143 -13.70 11.23 3.28
CA ALA A 143 -14.04 10.60 2.01
C ALA A 143 -13.96 9.08 2.21
N ASP A 144 -15.04 8.48 2.72
CA ASP A 144 -15.10 7.04 2.91
C ASP A 144 -15.40 6.36 1.57
N PHE A 145 -14.51 5.46 1.15
CA PHE A 145 -14.82 4.56 0.06
C PHE A 145 -15.87 3.56 0.57
N ARG A 146 -17.15 3.90 0.35
CA ARG A 146 -18.31 3.28 1.01
C ARG A 146 -18.44 1.76 0.80
N ARG A 147 -17.65 1.13 -0.08
CA ARG A 147 -17.81 -0.27 -0.47
C ARG A 147 -16.73 -1.16 0.15
N PRO A 148 -17.12 -2.13 1.01
CA PRO A 148 -16.23 -3.19 1.44
C PRO A 148 -15.73 -3.98 0.22
N ILE A 149 -14.42 -4.14 0.15
CA ILE A 149 -13.77 -4.90 -0.90
C ILE A 149 -13.64 -6.36 -0.43
N PHE A 150 -14.09 -7.28 -1.28
CA PHE A 150 -13.98 -8.71 -1.03
C PHE A 150 -13.10 -9.36 -2.10
N TYR A 151 -12.17 -10.18 -1.65
CA TYR A 151 -11.31 -10.99 -2.49
C TYR A 151 -11.75 -12.45 -2.43
N LYS A 152 -11.94 -13.08 -3.59
CA LYS A 152 -12.48 -14.43 -3.71
C LYS A 152 -11.37 -15.38 -4.09
N ILE A 153 -11.15 -16.41 -3.27
CA ILE A 153 -10.11 -17.43 -3.49
C ILE A 153 -10.77 -18.81 -3.38
N PRO A 154 -10.67 -19.69 -4.37
CA PRO A 154 -11.14 -21.05 -4.25
C PRO A 154 -10.29 -21.82 -3.23
N ASP A 155 -10.91 -22.70 -2.45
CA ASP A 155 -10.19 -23.67 -1.63
C ASP A 155 -9.85 -24.95 -2.41
N ILE A 156 -9.21 -25.91 -1.74
CA ILE A 156 -8.77 -27.18 -2.35
C ILE A 156 -9.91 -28.02 -2.93
N ASN A 157 -11.15 -27.80 -2.50
CA ASN A 157 -12.34 -28.48 -3.03
C ASN A 157 -13.04 -27.66 -4.13
N GLY A 158 -12.45 -26.53 -4.54
CA GLY A 158 -13.04 -25.59 -5.50
C GLY A 158 -14.13 -24.70 -4.89
N VAL A 159 -14.32 -24.70 -3.57
CA VAL A 159 -15.32 -23.83 -2.93
C VAL A 159 -14.76 -22.42 -2.79
N GLU A 160 -15.46 -21.44 -3.36
CA GLU A 160 -15.07 -20.04 -3.29
C GLU A 160 -15.17 -19.50 -1.84
N ARG A 161 -14.05 -19.00 -1.33
CA ARG A 161 -13.97 -18.31 -0.04
C ARG A 161 -13.85 -16.82 -0.27
N SER A 162 -14.74 -16.04 0.35
CA SER A 162 -14.73 -14.57 0.30
C SER A 162 -13.99 -13.99 1.50
N TYR A 163 -12.95 -13.20 1.25
CA TYR A 163 -12.12 -12.54 2.24
C TYR A 163 -12.33 -11.03 2.17
N LYS A 164 -12.69 -10.39 3.28
CA LYS A 164 -12.78 -8.92 3.31
C LYS A 164 -11.37 -8.32 3.36
N MET A 165 -11.06 -7.44 2.42
CA MET A 165 -9.81 -6.68 2.40
C MET A 165 -9.88 -5.53 3.41
N LEU A 166 -8.81 -5.37 4.19
CA LEU A 166 -8.60 -4.24 5.09
C LEU A 166 -7.27 -3.60 4.74
N TYR A 167 -7.30 -2.32 4.37
CA TYR A 167 -6.09 -1.56 4.07
C TYR A 167 -5.58 -0.87 5.34
N ASN A 168 -4.28 -1.01 5.60
CA ASN A 168 -3.58 -0.23 6.61
C ASN A 168 -2.73 0.83 5.89
N ALA A 169 -2.88 2.08 6.32
CA ALA A 169 -2.22 3.25 5.72
C ALA A 169 -1.28 3.98 6.70
N ASP A 170 -0.85 3.32 7.77
CA ASP A 170 -0.06 3.96 8.83
C ASP A 170 1.36 4.30 8.35
N PHE A 171 1.90 3.52 7.41
CA PHE A 171 3.28 3.66 6.92
C PHE A 171 3.39 4.39 5.57
N MET A 172 2.33 5.05 5.11
CA MET A 172 2.37 5.84 3.87
C MET A 172 2.34 7.35 4.12
N SER A 173 2.88 8.07 3.14
CA SER A 173 2.88 9.52 3.04
C SER A 173 2.43 9.92 1.64
N ILE A 174 1.69 11.03 1.56
CA ILE A 174 1.17 11.58 0.31
C ILE A 174 1.56 13.04 0.25
N TYR A 175 2.17 13.45 -0.86
CA TYR A 175 2.68 14.81 -1.05
C TYR A 175 2.14 15.40 -2.36
N PRO A 176 1.78 16.69 -2.39
CA PRO A 176 1.45 17.37 -3.65
C PRO A 176 2.67 17.43 -4.57
N THR A 177 2.42 17.47 -5.88
CA THR A 177 3.46 17.73 -6.90
C THR A 177 3.17 19.06 -7.60
N GLU A 178 4.00 19.46 -8.56
CA GLU A 178 3.72 20.66 -9.37
C GLU A 178 2.41 20.58 -10.18
N LYS A 179 1.85 19.38 -10.36
CA LYS A 179 0.57 19.17 -11.07
C LYS A 179 -0.65 19.12 -10.13
N SER A 180 -0.47 19.20 -8.81
CA SER A 180 -1.60 19.15 -7.87
C SER A 180 -2.45 20.41 -7.97
N VAL A 181 -3.77 20.21 -7.95
CA VAL A 181 -4.75 21.27 -7.78
C VAL A 181 -5.11 21.31 -6.30
N GLU A 182 -5.00 22.49 -5.69
CA GLU A 182 -5.45 22.73 -4.33
C GLU A 182 -6.98 22.79 -4.31
N LEU A 183 -7.61 22.10 -3.35
CA LEU A 183 -9.06 22.00 -3.27
C LEU A 183 -9.63 22.82 -2.12
N THR A 184 -10.75 23.48 -2.40
CA THR A 184 -11.59 24.14 -1.39
C THR A 184 -12.59 23.16 -0.77
N GLU A 185 -13.27 23.57 0.31
CA GLU A 185 -14.34 22.75 0.90
C GLU A 185 -15.50 22.55 -0.08
N GLU A 186 -15.79 23.55 -0.92
CA GLU A 186 -16.78 23.47 -1.97
C GLU A 186 -16.40 22.45 -3.05
N ASP A 187 -15.13 22.42 -3.48
CA ASP A 187 -14.63 21.42 -4.45
C ASP A 187 -14.77 19.99 -3.89
N ILE A 188 -14.44 19.81 -2.61
CA ILE A 188 -14.56 18.50 -1.93
C ILE A 188 -16.03 18.08 -1.84
N THR A 189 -16.92 19.02 -1.53
CA THR A 189 -18.36 18.77 -1.48
C THR A 189 -18.90 18.37 -2.85
N GLU A 190 -18.50 19.08 -3.91
CA GLU A 190 -18.89 18.77 -5.29
C GLU A 190 -18.44 17.35 -5.70
N LEU A 191 -17.22 16.95 -5.35
CA LEU A 191 -16.69 15.61 -5.60
C LEU A 191 -17.50 14.52 -4.87
N ILE A 192 -17.89 14.76 -3.63
CA ILE A 192 -18.67 13.80 -2.82
C ILE A 192 -20.11 13.67 -3.36
N ASP A 193 -20.73 14.78 -3.74
CA ASP A 193 -22.09 14.79 -4.29
C ASP A 193 -22.15 14.18 -5.70
N ASN A 194 -21.03 14.22 -6.44
CA ASN A 194 -20.89 13.67 -7.78
C ASN A 194 -19.90 12.49 -7.82
N PHE A 195 -19.98 11.58 -6.84
CA PHE A 195 -18.99 10.52 -6.63
C PHE A 195 -18.69 9.68 -7.88
N ASP A 196 -19.70 9.33 -8.68
CA ASP A 196 -19.52 8.50 -9.88
C ASP A 196 -19.00 9.27 -11.11
N ASN A 197 -18.78 10.59 -11.02
CA ASN A 197 -18.29 11.42 -12.13
C ASN A 197 -16.75 11.39 -12.20
N ILE A 198 -16.19 10.36 -12.83
CA ILE A 198 -14.74 10.19 -12.98
C ILE A 198 -14.04 11.39 -13.66
N SER A 199 -14.72 12.10 -14.56
CA SER A 199 -14.16 13.26 -15.25
C SER A 199 -13.87 14.40 -14.27
N LEU A 200 -14.80 14.65 -13.34
CA LEU A 200 -14.63 15.63 -12.26
C LEU A 200 -13.45 15.24 -11.36
N TRP A 201 -13.34 13.96 -10.98
CA TRP A 201 -12.21 13.48 -10.19
C TRP A 201 -10.87 13.68 -10.91
N LYS A 202 -10.78 13.41 -12.21
CA LYS A 202 -9.56 13.62 -13.00
C LYS A 202 -9.21 15.09 -13.22
N GLU A 203 -10.20 15.98 -13.22
CA GLU A 203 -9.98 17.42 -13.27
C GLU A 203 -9.38 17.93 -11.95
N LYS A 204 -9.96 17.53 -10.81
CA LYS A 204 -9.51 17.95 -9.47
C LYS A 204 -8.24 17.23 -9.01
N PHE A 205 -8.00 16.01 -9.50
CA PHE A 205 -6.79 15.23 -9.25
C PHE A 205 -6.18 14.77 -10.57
N PRO A 206 -5.45 15.63 -11.30
CA PRO A 206 -4.84 15.25 -12.57
C PRO A 206 -3.93 14.02 -12.42
N PRO A 207 -3.71 13.22 -13.48
CA PRO A 207 -2.79 12.10 -13.39
C PRO A 207 -1.38 12.52 -12.97
N GLU A 208 -0.77 11.71 -12.09
CA GLU A 208 0.54 11.97 -11.47
C GLU A 208 0.64 13.28 -10.68
N SER A 209 -0.48 13.84 -10.23
CA SER A 209 -0.50 15.08 -9.46
C SER A 209 -0.09 14.95 -8.00
N TRP A 210 0.00 13.72 -7.49
CA TRP A 210 0.38 13.42 -6.12
C TRP A 210 1.51 12.40 -6.07
N LEU A 211 2.43 12.54 -5.13
CA LEU A 211 3.46 11.54 -4.83
C LEU A 211 2.98 10.66 -3.68
N PHE A 212 2.80 9.37 -3.95
CA PHE A 212 2.59 8.35 -2.94
C PHE A 212 3.95 7.75 -2.53
N LYS A 213 4.24 7.73 -1.23
CA LYS A 213 5.45 7.16 -0.66
C LYS A 213 5.11 6.24 0.51
N GLY A 214 5.29 4.92 0.36
CA GLY A 214 4.95 3.93 1.38
C GLY A 214 4.98 2.49 0.86
#